data_AF-A0A6B3F6G7-F1
#
_entry.id   AF-A0A6B3F6G7-F1
#
_cell.length_a   1.000
_cell.length_b   1.000
_cell.length_c   1.000
_cell.angle_alpha   90.00
_cell.angle_beta   90.00
_cell.angle_gamma   90.00
#
_symmetry.space_group_name_H-M   'P 1'
#
loop_
_entity.id
_entity.type
_entity.pdbx_description
1 polymer ?
#
loop_
_entity_poly.entity_id
_entity_poly.type
_entity_poly.pdbx_seq_one_letter_code
_entity_poly.pdbx_strand_id
1 'polypeptide(L)'
;TAHPEAFRLVMHSTHAPRPALARAAQPLIDATAVLTGPEESLEAARFVTAWLTGFISMELSGSFRLGGDVDRAFAYGLEALYEGLAR
;
A
#
# COMPACT_ATOMS: atom_id res chain seq x y z
N THR A 1 -8.35 8.09 8.04
CA THR A 1 -7.28 7.30 8.70
C THR A 1 -7.53 7.13 10.20
N ALA A 2 -7.88 5.92 10.69
CA ALA A 2 -8.33 5.71 12.08
C ALA A 2 -7.21 5.65 13.14
N HIS A 3 -5.98 5.28 12.76
CA HIS A 3 -4.83 5.11 13.67
C HIS A 3 -3.52 5.70 13.09
N PRO A 4 -3.41 7.02 12.96
CA PRO A 4 -2.26 7.67 12.31
C PRO A 4 -0.93 7.45 13.05
N GLU A 5 -0.94 7.40 14.38
CA GLU A 5 0.27 7.16 15.20
C GLU A 5 0.78 5.72 15.08
N ALA A 6 -0.14 4.75 15.01
CA ALA A 6 0.21 3.35 14.82
C ALA A 6 0.87 3.12 13.46
N PHE A 7 0.35 3.77 12.42
CA PHE A 7 0.97 3.73 11.09
C PHE A 7 2.41 4.25 11.11
N ARG A 8 2.64 5.42 11.73
CA ARG A 8 4.00 5.98 11.89
C ARG A 8 4.92 5.03 12.66
N LEU A 9 4.44 4.41 13.73
CA LEU A 9 5.22 3.44 14.49
C LEU A 9 5.64 2.23 13.64
N VAL A 10 4.71 1.67 12.86
CA VAL A 10 5.01 0.51 11.99
C VAL A 10 6.00 0.89 10.90
N MET A 11 5.88 2.07 10.27
CA MET A 11 6.78 2.52 9.20
C MET A 11 8.21 2.80 9.67
N HIS A 12 8.40 3.19 10.93
CA HIS A 12 9.72 3.47 11.50
C HIS A 12 10.29 2.29 12.33
N SER A 13 9.54 1.20 12.47
CA SER A 13 10.00 0.02 13.19
C SER A 13 10.78 -0.94 12.29
N THR A 14 12.01 -1.26 12.69
CA THR A 14 12.86 -2.28 12.03
C THR A 14 12.82 -3.65 12.72
N HIS A 15 12.03 -3.79 13.80
CA HIS A 15 12.13 -4.91 14.75
C HIS A 15 11.04 -5.98 14.60
N ALA A 16 10.23 -5.93 13.55
CA ALA A 16 9.18 -6.93 13.33
C ALA A 16 9.79 -8.31 13.01
N PRO A 17 9.43 -9.40 13.73
CA PRO A 17 9.92 -10.73 13.41
C PRO A 17 9.52 -11.15 11.99
N ARG A 18 10.44 -11.78 11.25
CA ARG A 18 10.18 -12.27 9.88
C ARG A 18 8.89 -13.08 9.72
N PRO A 19 8.52 -14.01 10.63
CA PRO A 19 7.25 -14.73 10.52
C PRO A 19 6.02 -13.84 10.62
N ALA A 20 6.09 -12.75 11.39
CA ALA A 20 4.99 -11.79 11.50
C ALA A 20 4.85 -10.97 10.20
N LEU A 21 5.98 -10.54 9.62
CA LEU A 21 6.01 -9.86 8.32
C LEU A 21 5.45 -10.74 7.21
N ALA A 22 5.85 -12.01 7.14
CA ALA A 22 5.35 -12.96 6.15
C ALA A 22 3.83 -13.13 6.25
N ARG A 23 3.30 -13.35 7.47
CA ARG A 23 1.85 -13.48 7.68
C ARG A 23 1.08 -12.21 7.29
N ALA A 24 1.63 -11.03 7.58
CA ALA A 24 0.99 -9.77 7.23
C ALA A 24 0.99 -9.51 5.72
N ALA A 25 2.06 -9.91 5.02
CA ALA A 25 2.20 -9.71 3.59
C ALA A 25 1.44 -10.74 2.73
N GLN A 26 1.22 -11.95 3.25
CA GLN A 26 0.66 -13.07 2.49
C GLN A 26 -0.66 -12.74 1.76
N PRO A 27 -1.66 -12.10 2.39
CA PRO A 27 -2.93 -11.81 1.70
C PRO A 27 -2.76 -10.88 0.49
N LEU A 28 -1.81 -9.94 0.57
CA LEU A 28 -1.52 -9.05 -0.55
C LEU A 28 -0.79 -9.79 -1.66
N ILE A 29 0.16 -10.68 -1.33
CA ILE A 29 0.86 -11.53 -2.30
C ILE A 29 -0.12 -12.45 -3.03
N ASP A 30 -1.06 -13.05 -2.29
CA ASP A 30 -2.09 -13.91 -2.87
C ASP A 30 -3.00 -13.12 -3.82
N ALA A 31 -3.41 -11.91 -3.42
CA ALA A 31 -4.24 -11.04 -4.26
C ALA A 31 -3.51 -10.59 -5.53
N THR A 32 -2.23 -10.23 -5.44
CA THR A 32 -1.45 -9.85 -6.62
C THR A 32 -1.14 -11.05 -7.51
N ALA A 33 -0.95 -12.25 -6.96
CA ALA A 33 -0.81 -13.47 -7.76
C ALA A 33 -2.05 -13.78 -8.61
N VAL A 34 -3.26 -13.41 -8.15
CA VAL A 34 -4.48 -13.53 -8.96
C VAL A 34 -4.47 -12.57 -10.15
N LEU A 35 -3.84 -11.40 -10.02
CA LEU A 35 -3.82 -10.36 -11.05
C LEU A 35 -2.68 -10.53 -12.05
N THR A 36 -1.47 -10.78 -11.56
CA THR A 36 -0.24 -10.79 -12.36
C THR A 36 0.32 -12.19 -12.59
N GLY A 37 -0.27 -13.22 -11.98
CA GLY A 37 0.31 -14.56 -11.92
C GLY A 37 1.41 -14.68 -10.85
N PRO A 38 1.84 -15.91 -10.55
CA PRO A 38 2.72 -16.20 -9.41
C PRO A 38 4.14 -15.63 -9.58
N GLU A 39 4.66 -15.54 -10.82
CA GLU A 39 6.03 -15.09 -11.09
C GLU A 39 6.26 -13.61 -10.74
N GLU A 40 5.24 -12.76 -10.94
CA GLU A 40 5.33 -11.32 -10.70
C GLU A 40 4.62 -10.88 -9.41
N SER A 41 4.00 -11.81 -8.69
CA SER A 41 3.15 -11.53 -7.53
C SER A 41 3.86 -10.75 -6.42
N LEU A 42 5.13 -11.04 -6.16
CA LEU A 42 5.91 -10.39 -5.12
C LEU A 42 6.28 -8.95 -5.49
N GLU A 43 6.69 -8.73 -6.73
CA GLU A 43 7.01 -7.43 -7.31
C GLU A 43 5.76 -6.54 -7.31
N ALA A 44 4.62 -7.08 -7.72
CA ALA A 44 3.32 -6.41 -7.66
C ALA A 44 2.92 -6.05 -6.22
N ALA A 45 3.08 -6.97 -5.26
CA ALA A 45 2.76 -6.70 -3.86
C ALA A 45 3.65 -5.59 -3.28
N ARG A 46 4.93 -5.56 -3.63
CA ARG A 46 5.86 -4.50 -3.24
C ARG A 46 5.47 -3.16 -3.84
N PHE A 47 5.07 -3.14 -5.11
CA PHE A 47 4.62 -1.92 -5.78
C PHE A 47 3.38 -1.33 -5.11
N VAL A 48 2.36 -2.15 -4.86
CA VAL A 48 1.15 -1.74 -4.13
C VAL A 48 1.49 -1.22 -2.74
N THR A 49 2.35 -1.93 -2.00
CA THR A 49 2.79 -1.50 -0.66
C THR A 49 3.50 -0.15 -0.71
N ALA A 50 4.42 0.06 -1.66
CA ALA A 50 5.15 1.31 -1.80
C ALA A 50 4.21 2.49 -2.13
N TRP A 51 3.23 2.27 -3.02
CA TRP A 51 2.25 3.30 -3.35
C TRP A 51 1.35 3.64 -2.16
N LEU A 52 0.79 2.63 -1.48
CA LEU A 52 -0.08 2.82 -0.31
C LEU A 52 0.66 3.56 0.82
N THR A 53 1.89 3.14 1.11
CA THR A 53 2.69 3.75 2.18
C THR A 53 3.07 5.19 1.83
N GLY A 54 3.41 5.47 0.56
CA GLY A 54 3.67 6.83 0.08
C GLY A 54 2.44 7.74 0.19
N PHE A 55 1.29 7.28 -0.31
CA PHE A 55 0.05 8.05 -0.28
C PHE A 55 -0.39 8.39 1.15
N ILE A 56 -0.44 7.38 2.03
CA ILE A 56 -0.83 7.57 3.44
C ILE A 56 0.16 8.49 4.15
N SER A 57 1.47 8.34 3.90
CA SER A 57 2.47 9.23 4.50
C SER A 57 2.26 10.69 4.08
N MET A 58 1.94 10.93 2.81
CA MET A 58 1.64 12.27 2.28
C MET A 58 0.33 12.85 2.84
N GLU A 59 -0.71 12.02 3.02
CA GLU A 59 -1.95 12.42 3.70
C GLU A 59 -1.65 12.85 5.14
N LEU A 60 -0.94 12.00 5.90
CA LEU A 60 -0.63 12.24 7.31
C LEU A 60 0.29 13.44 7.53
N SER A 61 1.14 13.80 6.56
CA SER A 61 1.97 15.02 6.62
C SER A 61 1.26 16.28 6.09
N GLY A 62 0.01 16.18 5.63
CA GLY A 62 -0.71 17.31 5.03
C GLY A 62 -0.10 17.80 3.72
N SER A 63 0.53 16.91 2.94
CA SER A 63 1.23 17.27 1.70
C SER A 63 0.29 17.59 0.54
N PHE A 64 -0.98 17.18 0.59
CA PHE A 64 -1.99 17.54 -0.41
C PHE A 64 -2.53 18.96 -0.17
N ARG A 65 -1.81 19.97 -0.69
CA ARG A 65 -2.07 21.40 -0.39
C ARG A 65 -2.83 22.16 -1.47
N LEU A 66 -3.10 21.54 -2.62
CA LEU A 66 -3.78 22.18 -3.75
C LEU A 66 -5.32 22.13 -3.65
N GLY A 67 -5.85 21.70 -2.50
CA GLY A 67 -7.28 21.45 -2.31
C GLY A 67 -7.73 20.15 -2.99
N GLY A 68 -9.05 19.99 -3.09
CA GLY A 68 -9.68 18.78 -3.62
C GLY A 68 -9.98 17.73 -2.55
N ASP A 69 -10.45 16.58 -3.03
CA ASP A 69 -10.88 15.47 -2.19
C ASP A 69 -9.80 14.38 -2.20
N VAL A 70 -9.14 14.21 -1.03
CA VAL A 70 -8.08 13.23 -0.85
C VAL A 70 -8.60 11.80 -0.96
N ASP A 71 -9.82 11.53 -0.49
CA ASP A 71 -10.43 10.20 -0.59
C ASP A 71 -10.69 9.85 -2.05
N ARG A 72 -11.16 10.82 -2.84
CA ARG A 72 -11.32 10.65 -4.29
C ARG A 72 -9.98 10.40 -4.99
N ALA A 73 -8.92 11.11 -4.60
CA ALA A 73 -7.59 10.92 -5.17
C ALA A 73 -7.03 9.53 -4.84
N PHE A 74 -7.27 9.03 -3.63
CA PHE A 74 -6.91 7.67 -3.23
C PHE A 74 -7.64 6.62 -4.07
N ALA A 75 -8.97 6.74 -4.19
CA ALA A 75 -9.77 5.83 -5.00
C ALA A 75 -9.31 5.80 -6.46
N TYR A 76 -9.04 6.97 -7.05
CA TYR A 76 -8.52 7.06 -8.41
C TYR A 76 -7.20 6.30 -8.58
N GLY A 77 -6.24 6.48 -7.66
CA GLY A 77 -4.96 5.79 -7.75
C GLY A 77 -5.07 4.28 -7.53
N LEU A 78 -5.98 3.85 -6.65
CA LEU A 78 -6.23 2.43 -6.40
C LEU A 78 -6.82 1.73 -7.64
N GLU A 79 -7.79 2.35 -8.31
CA GLU A 79 -8.35 1.82 -9.55
C GLU A 79 -7.29 1.75 -10.65
N ALA A 80 -6.47 2.80 -10.82
CA ALA A 80 -5.39 2.80 -11.80
C ALA A 80 -4.33 1.73 -11.53
N LEU A 81 -4.00 1.48 -10.24
CA LEU A 81 -3.12 0.37 -9.86
C LEU A 81 -3.73 -0.98 -10.21
N TYR A 82 -5.01 -1.18 -9.89
CA TYR A 82 -5.71 -2.43 -10.18
C TYR A 82 -5.74 -2.71 -11.68
N GLU A 83 -6.16 -1.73 -12.49
CA GLU A 83 -6.19 -1.86 -13.96
C GLU A 83 -4.80 -2.13 -14.54
N GLY A 84 -3.76 -1.47 -14.01
CA GLY A 84 -2.38 -1.66 -14.46
C GLY A 84 -1.82 -3.05 -14.13
N LEU A 85 -2.17 -3.61 -12.97
CA LEU A 85 -1.73 -4.94 -12.54
C LEU A 85 -2.55 -6.07 -13.17
N ALA A 86 -3.79 -5.81 -13.58
CA ALA A 86 -4.66 -6.81 -14.22
C ALA A 86 -4.45 -6.93 -15.75
N ARG A 87 -3.42 -6.26 -16.29
CA ARG A 87 -3.18 -6.13 -17.73
C ARG A 87 -2.43 -7.31 -18.34
#